data_AF-A0AAV5RNP8-F1
#
_entry.id   AF-A0AAV5RNP8-F1
#
_cell.length_a   1.000
_cell.length_b   1.000
_cell.length_c   1.000
_cell.angle_alpha   90.00
_cell.angle_beta   90.00
_cell.angle_gamma   90.00
#
_symmetry.space_group_name_H-M   'P 1'
#
loop_
_entity.id
_entity.type
_entity.pdbx_description
1 polymer ?
#
loop_
_entity_poly.entity_id
_entity_poly.type
_entity_poly.pdbx_seq_one_letter_code
_entity_poly.pdbx_strand_id
1 'polypeptide(L)'
;MNRSFEQTLKEVTVQMEIPSGGTAKQFKIQAGPTRLVVTYKGETIVEGDLYAPVHEDESTWYIEDGKVLNIVLDKRKNTEWWPHVLTTDPKIDVKKIKPESSKLSDLDGETRATVEKMMFDQRQKSAEEQRKHQLLEKFKREHPELDFSQVDKNKNN
;
A
#
# COMPACT_ATOMS: atom_id res chain seq x y z
N MET A 1 -24.33 -0.39 9.41
CA MET A 1 -24.05 0.28 8.13
C MET A 1 -22.79 -0.36 7.57
N ASN A 2 -22.83 -0.92 6.36
CA ASN A 2 -21.65 -1.56 5.79
C ASN A 2 -20.66 -0.48 5.35
N ARG A 3 -19.37 -0.69 5.68
CA ARG A 3 -18.27 0.21 5.31
C ARG A 3 -17.18 -0.59 4.61
N SER A 4 -16.61 -0.02 3.56
CA SER A 4 -15.41 -0.50 2.87
C SER A 4 -14.35 0.60 2.88
N PHE A 5 -13.12 0.24 2.58
CA PHE A 5 -12.08 1.24 2.37
C PHE A 5 -11.14 0.82 1.25
N GLU A 6 -10.61 1.83 0.59
CA GLU A 6 -9.53 1.71 -0.39
C GLU A 6 -8.38 2.60 0.08
N GLN A 7 -7.17 2.32 -0.40
CA GLN A 7 -6.02 3.12 0.01
C GLN A 7 -4.93 3.10 -1.05
N THR A 8 -4.10 4.14 -0.99
CA THR A 8 -2.77 4.17 -1.59
C THR A 8 -1.74 4.25 -0.46
N LEU A 9 -0.46 4.46 -0.79
CA LEU A 9 0.53 4.79 0.24
C LEU A 9 0.28 6.16 0.89
N LYS A 10 -0.38 7.09 0.18
CA LYS A 10 -0.59 8.48 0.62
C LYS A 10 -1.89 8.67 1.39
N GLU A 11 -2.96 8.03 0.94
CA GLU A 11 -4.30 8.30 1.46
C GLU A 11 -5.08 7.00 1.71
N VAL A 12 -6.13 7.11 2.52
CA VAL A 12 -7.13 6.06 2.71
C VAL A 12 -8.53 6.66 2.56
N THR A 13 -9.37 6.02 1.76
CA THR A 13 -10.74 6.45 1.47
C THR A 13 -11.72 5.49 2.13
N VAL A 14 -12.51 5.99 3.08
CA VAL A 14 -13.60 5.25 3.71
C VAL A 14 -14.87 5.47 2.91
N GLN A 15 -15.55 4.37 2.56
CA GLN A 15 -16.77 4.37 1.76
C GLN A 15 -17.95 3.83 2.56
N MET A 16 -19.07 4.55 2.52
CA MET A 16 -20.31 4.16 3.18
C MET A 16 -21.51 4.44 2.29
N GLU A 17 -22.40 3.45 2.17
CA GLU A 17 -23.67 3.62 1.46
C GLU A 17 -24.61 4.55 2.22
N ILE A 18 -25.16 5.54 1.52
CA ILE A 18 -26.11 6.49 2.07
C ILE A 18 -27.52 5.88 2.00
N PRO A 19 -28.30 5.91 3.09
CA PRO A 19 -29.68 5.45 3.06
C PRO A 19 -30.50 6.28 2.06
N SER A 20 -31.47 5.66 1.38
CA SER A 20 -32.30 6.34 0.38
C SER A 20 -32.88 7.66 0.90
N GLY A 21 -32.71 8.75 0.12
CA GLY A 21 -33.13 10.10 0.51
C GLY A 21 -32.18 10.82 1.46
N GLY A 22 -31.00 10.26 1.75
CA GLY A 22 -29.95 10.94 2.49
C GLY A 22 -29.32 12.08 1.69
N THR A 23 -28.97 13.19 2.35
CA THR A 23 -28.33 14.35 1.71
C THR A 23 -27.08 14.77 2.48
N ALA A 24 -26.16 15.47 1.80
CA ALA A 24 -24.91 15.97 2.39
C ALA A 24 -25.11 16.73 3.71
N LYS A 25 -26.18 17.54 3.79
CA LYS A 25 -26.49 18.37 4.98
C LYS A 25 -26.81 17.57 6.24
N GLN A 26 -27.13 16.29 6.10
CA GLN A 26 -27.45 15.41 7.23
C GLN A 26 -26.21 14.74 7.81
N PHE A 27 -25.07 14.85 7.13
CA PHE A 27 -23.80 14.30 7.59
C PHE A 27 -22.97 15.39 8.28
N LYS A 28 -22.34 14.99 9.39
CA LYS A 28 -21.27 15.74 10.04
C LYS A 28 -20.07 14.81 10.17
N ILE A 29 -18.97 15.16 9.50
CA ILE A 29 -17.73 14.40 9.48
C ILE A 29 -16.70 15.20 10.26
N GLN A 30 -16.08 14.58 11.25
CA GLN A 30 -14.99 15.17 12.03
C GLN A 30 -13.80 14.20 11.95
N ALA A 31 -12.84 14.52 11.10
CA ALA A 31 -11.59 13.78 10.94
C ALA A 31 -10.48 14.53 11.67
N GLY A 32 -10.25 14.20 12.95
CA GLY A 32 -9.12 14.73 13.70
C GLY A 32 -7.83 13.94 13.41
N PRO A 33 -6.67 14.37 13.95
CA PRO A 33 -5.38 13.78 13.65
C PRO A 33 -5.30 12.27 13.88
N THR A 34 -6.02 11.74 14.86
CA THR A 34 -5.98 10.31 15.24
C THR A 34 -7.37 9.73 15.45
N ARG A 35 -8.44 10.43 15.08
CA ARG A 35 -9.81 10.03 15.42
C ARG A 35 -10.78 10.44 14.33
N LEU A 36 -11.70 9.54 13.98
CA LEU A 36 -12.78 9.81 13.03
C LEU A 36 -14.13 9.69 13.72
N VAL A 37 -14.98 10.70 13.54
CA VAL A 37 -16.38 10.69 13.97
C VAL A 37 -17.27 11.05 12.77
N VAL A 38 -18.27 10.22 12.50
CA VAL A 38 -19.28 10.47 11.48
C VAL A 38 -20.65 10.38 12.12
N THR A 39 -21.41 11.46 11.99
CA THR A 39 -22.79 11.57 12.46
C THR A 39 -23.72 11.71 11.27
N TYR A 40 -24.80 10.93 11.23
CA TYR A 40 -25.86 11.03 10.24
C TYR A 40 -27.20 11.30 10.94
N LYS A 41 -27.89 12.39 10.56
CA LYS A 41 -29.18 12.79 11.17
C LYS A 41 -29.15 12.89 12.72
N GLY A 42 -28.00 13.28 13.28
CA GLY A 42 -27.81 13.42 14.74
C GLY A 42 -27.37 12.14 15.46
N GLU A 43 -27.30 11.00 14.77
CA GLU A 43 -26.81 9.74 15.32
C GLU A 43 -25.36 9.47 14.88
N THR A 44 -24.49 9.13 15.83
CA THR A 44 -23.10 8.77 15.54
C THR A 44 -23.04 7.36 14.97
N ILE A 45 -22.68 7.25 13.69
CA ILE A 45 -22.65 5.99 12.94
C ILE A 45 -21.22 5.42 12.82
N VAL A 46 -20.21 6.26 13.00
CA VAL A 46 -18.80 5.86 13.04
C VAL A 46 -18.11 6.69 14.12
N GLU A 47 -17.40 6.03 15.02
CA GLU A 47 -16.55 6.67 16.01
C GLU A 47 -15.41 5.73 16.38
N GLY A 48 -14.18 6.22 16.32
CA GLY A 48 -13.03 5.42 16.73
C GLY A 48 -11.69 6.09 16.44
N ASP A 49 -10.64 5.50 17.02
CA ASP A 49 -9.27 5.91 16.78
C ASP A 49 -8.78 5.34 15.45
N LEU A 50 -8.09 6.18 14.68
CA LEU A 50 -7.45 5.81 13.42
C LEU A 50 -6.23 4.91 13.69
N TYR A 51 -5.90 4.05 12.74
CA TYR A 51 -4.69 3.22 12.81
C TYR A 51 -3.41 4.04 12.97
N ALA A 52 -3.30 5.16 12.24
CA ALA A 52 -2.18 6.08 12.33
C ALA A 52 -2.64 7.54 12.08
N PRO A 53 -1.79 8.54 12.37
CA PRO A 53 -2.19 9.93 12.24
C PRO A 53 -2.41 10.41 10.79
N VAL A 54 -3.34 11.36 10.61
CA VAL A 54 -3.69 12.00 9.33
C VAL A 54 -3.47 13.52 9.36
N HIS A 55 -3.36 14.14 8.18
CA HIS A 55 -3.42 15.59 8.04
C HIS A 55 -4.90 16.00 8.03
N GLU A 56 -5.40 16.53 9.15
CA GLU A 56 -6.80 16.96 9.29
C GLU A 56 -7.18 17.99 8.22
N ASP A 57 -6.30 18.97 7.97
CA ASP A 57 -6.55 20.05 7.01
C ASP A 57 -6.54 19.58 5.53
N GLU A 58 -5.92 18.44 5.24
CA GLU A 58 -5.86 17.85 3.89
C GLU A 58 -6.90 16.74 3.70
N SER A 59 -7.56 16.30 4.77
CA SER A 59 -8.60 15.28 4.73
C SER A 59 -9.91 15.88 4.25
N THR A 60 -10.56 15.23 3.29
CA THR A 60 -11.78 15.73 2.65
C THR A 60 -12.88 14.68 2.64
N TRP A 61 -14.10 15.08 2.32
CA TRP A 61 -15.19 14.14 2.11
C TRP A 61 -16.12 14.66 1.01
N TYR A 62 -16.76 13.73 0.31
CA TYR A 62 -17.73 14.03 -0.73
C TYR A 62 -18.76 12.92 -0.86
N ILE A 63 -19.87 13.23 -1.51
CA ILE A 63 -20.90 12.24 -1.85
C ILE A 63 -20.85 12.00 -3.35
N GLU A 64 -20.66 10.74 -3.71
CA GLU A 64 -20.65 10.26 -5.09
C GLU A 64 -22.04 9.77 -5.49
N ASP A 65 -22.56 10.29 -6.60
CA ASP A 65 -23.87 9.96 -7.19
C ASP A 65 -25.07 10.01 -6.23
N GLY A 66 -24.95 10.73 -5.10
CA GLY A 66 -25.96 10.76 -4.04
C GLY A 66 -26.11 9.43 -3.27
N LYS A 67 -25.20 8.47 -3.49
CA LYS A 67 -25.31 7.10 -2.97
C LYS A 67 -24.19 6.71 -2.03
N VAL A 68 -22.97 7.21 -2.25
CA VAL A 68 -21.79 6.78 -1.49
C VAL A 68 -21.14 7.99 -0.85
N LEU A 69 -21.00 7.97 0.47
CA LEU A 69 -20.17 8.91 1.21
C LEU A 69 -18.72 8.41 1.16
N ASN A 70 -17.85 9.22 0.57
CA ASN A 70 -16.41 9.01 0.52
C ASN A 70 -15.74 9.97 1.53
N ILE A 71 -14.93 9.43 2.44
CA ILE A 71 -14.11 10.20 3.38
C ILE A 71 -12.65 9.89 3.07
N VAL A 72 -11.95 10.86 2.50
CA VAL A 72 -10.54 10.76 2.09
C VAL A 72 -9.67 11.29 3.21
N LEU A 73 -8.82 10.44 3.77
CA LEU A 73 -7.91 10.77 4.85
C LEU A 73 -6.47 10.77 4.33
N ASP A 74 -5.81 11.93 4.38
CA ASP A 74 -4.40 12.04 3.99
C ASP A 74 -3.49 11.56 5.12
N LYS A 75 -2.67 10.54 4.86
CA LYS A 75 -1.82 9.92 5.88
C LYS A 75 -0.61 10.81 6.14
N ARG A 76 -0.33 11.11 7.43
CA ARG A 76 0.93 11.78 7.78
C ARG A 76 2.17 10.99 7.35
N LYS A 77 2.07 9.66 7.39
CA LYS A 77 3.10 8.74 6.90
C LYS A 77 2.68 8.17 5.54
N ASN A 78 3.10 8.83 4.49
CA ASN A 78 2.78 8.51 3.09
C ASN A 78 3.53 7.29 2.49
N THR A 79 3.95 6.34 3.35
CA THR A 79 4.74 5.16 2.97
C THR A 79 4.19 3.87 3.60
N GLU A 80 2.98 3.91 4.16
CA GLU A 80 2.44 2.82 4.98
C GLU A 80 1.06 2.34 4.52
N TRP A 81 0.94 1.03 4.33
CA TRP A 81 -0.32 0.35 4.13
C TRP A 81 -1.00 0.11 5.48
N TRP A 82 -2.25 0.55 5.59
CA TRP A 82 -3.04 0.41 6.80
C TRP A 82 -3.76 -0.94 6.81
N PRO A 83 -3.62 -1.76 7.86
CA PRO A 83 -4.36 -3.01 7.98
C PRO A 83 -5.84 -2.77 8.27
N HIS A 84 -6.23 -1.60 8.74
CA HIS A 84 -7.61 -1.18 8.98
C HIS A 84 -7.65 0.34 9.09
N VAL A 85 -8.84 0.95 8.98
CA VAL A 85 -8.99 2.39 9.17
C VAL A 85 -9.13 2.73 10.65
N LEU A 86 -10.13 2.14 11.31
CA LEU A 86 -10.31 2.28 12.75
C LEU A 86 -9.67 1.10 13.47
N THR A 87 -9.06 1.34 14.63
CA THR A 87 -8.41 0.31 15.44
C THR A 87 -9.34 -0.83 15.88
N THR A 88 -10.65 -0.58 15.85
CA THR A 88 -11.73 -1.53 16.16
C THR A 88 -12.18 -2.36 14.96
N ASP A 89 -11.72 -2.04 13.74
CA ASP A 89 -12.09 -2.77 12.53
C ASP A 89 -11.29 -4.06 12.32
N PRO A 90 -11.86 -5.05 11.61
CA PRO A 90 -11.12 -6.22 11.15
C PRO A 90 -9.90 -5.83 10.30
N LYS A 91 -8.80 -6.54 10.52
CA LYS A 91 -7.53 -6.27 9.82
C LYS A 91 -7.47 -7.01 8.48
N ILE A 92 -6.93 -6.34 7.46
CA ILE A 92 -6.50 -6.95 6.20
C ILE A 92 -5.01 -7.30 6.24
N ASP A 93 -4.62 -8.30 5.45
CA ASP A 93 -3.21 -8.69 5.30
C ASP A 93 -2.52 -7.78 4.27
N VAL A 94 -1.93 -6.69 4.76
CA VAL A 94 -1.26 -5.68 3.92
C VAL A 94 -0.06 -6.22 3.12
N LYS A 95 0.51 -7.37 3.50
CA LYS A 95 1.64 -7.98 2.77
C LYS A 95 1.23 -8.51 1.39
N LYS A 96 -0.07 -8.70 1.16
CA LYS A 96 -0.63 -9.14 -0.12
C LYS A 96 -0.99 -8.00 -1.06
N ILE A 97 -0.89 -6.75 -0.59
CA ILE A 97 -1.15 -5.57 -1.41
C ILE A 97 0.01 -5.43 -2.39
N LYS A 98 -0.29 -5.49 -3.69
CA LYS A 98 0.68 -5.18 -4.73
C LYS A 98 0.81 -3.66 -4.77
N PRO A 99 2.00 -3.08 -4.52
CA PRO A 99 2.18 -1.65 -4.73
C PRO A 99 1.85 -1.35 -6.19
N GLU A 100 1.11 -0.27 -6.44
CA GLU A 100 0.94 0.24 -7.80
C GLU A 100 2.34 0.38 -8.39
N SER A 101 2.63 -0.43 -9.40
CA SER A 101 3.89 -0.31 -10.12
C SER A 101 3.89 1.09 -10.70
N SER A 102 4.70 2.01 -10.16
CA SER A 102 4.93 3.31 -10.76
C SER A 102 5.24 3.06 -12.22
N LYS A 103 4.32 3.44 -13.11
CA LYS A 103 4.54 3.21 -14.53
C LYS A 103 5.69 4.14 -14.89
N LEU A 104 6.72 3.61 -15.55
CA LEU A 104 7.82 4.43 -16.06
C LEU A 104 7.36 5.59 -16.95
N SER A 105 6.11 5.55 -17.43
CA SER A 105 5.46 6.64 -18.17
C SER A 105 5.31 7.93 -17.39
N ASP A 106 5.30 7.87 -16.06
CA ASP A 106 5.01 9.02 -15.19
C ASP A 106 6.29 9.77 -14.77
N LEU A 107 7.45 9.29 -15.22
CA LEU A 107 8.76 9.91 -15.00
C LEU A 107 9.13 10.78 -16.20
N ASP A 108 9.73 11.95 -15.95
CA ASP A 108 10.35 12.77 -16.99
C ASP A 108 11.42 11.98 -17.76
N GLY A 109 11.70 12.38 -19.01
CA GLY A 109 12.52 11.58 -19.93
C GLY A 109 13.92 11.23 -19.43
N GLU A 110 14.53 12.10 -18.61
CA GLU A 110 15.88 11.89 -18.08
C GLU A 110 15.87 10.91 -16.88
N THR A 111 14.91 11.07 -15.96
CA THR A 111 14.69 10.14 -14.84
C THR A 111 14.27 8.76 -15.35
N ARG A 112 13.42 8.69 -16.38
CA ARG A 112 12.98 7.43 -17.01
C ARG A 112 14.15 6.65 -17.59
N ALA A 113 15.04 7.29 -18.35
CA ALA A 113 16.19 6.62 -18.95
C ALA A 113 17.13 6.04 -17.89
N THR A 114 17.29 6.76 -16.77
CA THR A 114 18.10 6.31 -15.64
C THR A 114 17.48 5.08 -14.96
N VAL A 115 16.17 5.09 -14.73
CA VAL A 115 15.44 3.96 -14.12
C VAL A 115 15.38 2.76 -15.06
N GLU A 116 15.17 2.94 -16.37
CA GLU A 116 15.24 1.86 -17.37
C GLU A 116 16.61 1.19 -17.37
N LYS A 117 17.69 1.99 -17.34
CA LYS A 117 19.05 1.48 -17.28
C LYS A 117 19.30 0.69 -15.99
N MET A 118 18.89 1.22 -14.83
CA MET A 118 19.05 0.52 -13.55
C MET A 118 18.26 -0.80 -13.52
N MET A 119 17.02 -0.82 -14.02
CA MET A 119 16.23 -2.05 -14.10
C MET A 119 16.81 -3.06 -15.09
N PHE A 120 17.35 -2.60 -16.23
CA PHE A 120 18.05 -3.46 -17.18
C PHE A 120 19.31 -4.07 -16.56
N ASP A 121 20.12 -3.26 -15.88
CA ASP A 121 21.34 -3.70 -15.20
C ASP A 121 21.01 -4.71 -14.08
N GLN A 122 19.93 -4.48 -13.32
CA GLN A 122 19.47 -5.41 -12.28
C GLN A 122 18.97 -6.74 -12.87
N ARG A 123 18.23 -6.71 -13.99
CA ARG A 123 17.79 -7.92 -14.71
C ARG A 123 18.96 -8.68 -15.32
N GLN A 124 19.94 -7.99 -15.89
CA GLN A 124 21.17 -8.59 -16.41
C GLN A 124 21.97 -9.26 -15.30
N LYS A 125 22.21 -8.56 -14.18
CA LYS A 125 22.95 -9.10 -13.02
C LYS A 125 22.26 -10.33 -12.44
N SER A 126 20.96 -10.25 -12.18
CA SER A 126 20.19 -11.38 -11.64
C SER A 126 20.15 -12.57 -12.60
N ALA A 127 20.01 -12.35 -13.90
CA ALA A 127 20.07 -13.43 -14.90
C ALA A 127 21.47 -14.06 -14.99
N GLU A 128 22.53 -13.26 -14.89
CA GLU A 128 23.91 -13.75 -14.85
C GLU A 128 24.18 -14.57 -13.58
N GLU A 129 23.72 -14.10 -12.42
CA GLU A 129 23.81 -14.84 -11.15
C GLU A 129 23.04 -16.16 -11.21
N GLN A 130 21.83 -16.15 -11.77
CA GLN A 130 21.05 -17.38 -11.97
C GLN A 130 21.76 -18.36 -12.92
N ARG A 131 22.33 -17.89 -14.02
CA ARG A 131 23.10 -18.73 -14.95
C ARG A 131 24.37 -19.28 -14.29
N LYS A 132 25.11 -18.46 -13.55
CA LYS A 132 26.29 -18.90 -12.78
C LYS A 132 25.90 -19.96 -11.75
N HIS A 133 24.80 -19.76 -11.05
CA HIS A 133 24.30 -20.73 -10.08
C HIS A 133 23.91 -22.05 -10.75
N GLN A 134 23.18 -22.01 -11.86
CA GLN A 134 22.82 -23.22 -12.61
C GLN A 134 24.05 -23.97 -13.16
N LEU A 135 25.05 -23.24 -13.65
CA LEU A 135 26.28 -23.83 -14.15
C LEU A 135 27.08 -24.48 -13.01
N LEU A 136 27.17 -23.81 -11.85
CA LEU A 136 27.82 -24.35 -10.65
C LEU A 136 27.11 -25.61 -10.14
N GLU A 137 25.78 -25.61 -10.06
CA GLU A 137 24.99 -26.76 -9.64
C GLU A 137 25.15 -27.94 -10.61
N LYS A 138 25.16 -27.69 -11.91
CA LYS A 138 25.43 -28.72 -12.91
C LYS A 138 26.84 -29.32 -12.76
N PHE A 139 27.85 -28.45 -12.54
CA PHE A 139 29.24 -28.87 -12.35
C PHE A 139 29.42 -29.73 -11.09
N LYS A 140 28.80 -29.35 -9.96
CA LYS A 140 28.78 -30.15 -8.73
C LYS A 140 28.17 -31.55 -8.94
N ARG A 141 27.11 -31.65 -9.76
CA ARG A 141 26.43 -32.92 -10.05
C ARG A 141 27.26 -33.84 -10.95
N GLU A 142 27.99 -33.27 -11.92
CA GLU A 142 28.83 -34.02 -12.86
C GLU A 142 30.17 -34.45 -12.26
N HIS A 143 30.63 -33.77 -11.21
CA HIS A 143 31.87 -34.08 -10.49
C HIS A 143 31.63 -34.20 -8.97
N PRO A 144 30.92 -35.24 -8.51
CA PRO A 144 30.57 -35.44 -7.10
C PRO A 144 31.79 -35.72 -6.19
N GLU A 145 32.94 -36.02 -6.80
CA GLU A 145 34.24 -36.25 -6.14
C GLU A 145 35.00 -34.97 -5.79
N LEU A 146 34.55 -33.81 -6.29
CA LEU A 146 35.13 -32.50 -5.94
C LEU A 146 34.45 -31.93 -4.69
N ASP A 147 35.24 -31.57 -3.67
CA ASP A 147 34.76 -31.00 -2.41
C ASP A 147 34.59 -29.46 -2.51
N PHE A 148 33.34 -28.99 -2.42
CA PHE A 148 32.98 -27.57 -2.47
C PHE A 148 32.70 -26.94 -1.09
N SER A 149 32.97 -27.66 0.01
CA SER A 149 32.67 -27.21 1.39
C SER A 149 33.39 -25.93 1.83
N GLN A 150 34.41 -25.48 1.09
CA GLN A 150 35.18 -24.26 1.37
C GLN A 150 34.57 -23.00 0.72
N VAL A 151 33.68 -23.14 -0.28
CA VAL A 151 33.10 -22.00 -1.02
C VAL A 151 31.99 -21.31 -0.22
N ASP A 152 31.28 -22.04 0.64
CA ASP A 152 30.15 -21.52 1.42
C ASP A 152 30.59 -20.70 2.65
N LYS A 153 31.87 -20.76 3.06
CA LYS A 153 32.38 -20.07 4.26
C LYS A 153 32.64 -18.57 4.07
N ASN A 154 32.67 -18.07 2.84
CA ASN A 154 33.08 -16.69 2.55
C ASN A 154 31.91 -15.70 2.35
N LYS A 155 30.68 -16.09 2.70
CA LYS A 155 29.48 -15.21 2.62
C LYS A 155 29.10 -14.51 3.93
N ASN A 156 29.85 -14.73 5.01
CA ASN A 156 29.61 -14.12 6.33
C ASN A 156 30.80 -13.26 6.81
N ASN A 157 31.25 -12.30 6.02
CA ASN A 157 32.04 -11.18 6.53
C ASN A 157 31.71 -9.89 5.79
#